data_AF-A0A7G6Z2J9-F1
#
_entry.id   AF-A0A7G6Z2J9-F1
#
_cell.length_a   1.000
_cell.length_b   1.000
_cell.length_c   1.000
_cell.angle_alpha   90.00
_cell.angle_beta   90.00
_cell.angle_gamma   90.00
#
_symmetry.space_group_name_H-M   'P 1'
#
loop_
_entity.id
_entity.type
_entity.pdbx_description
1 polymer ?
#
loop_
_entity_poly.entity_id
_entity_poly.type
_entity_poly.pdbx_seq_one_letter_code
_entity_poly.pdbx_strand_id
1 'polypeptide(L)'
;MNESHPLDERVSRPIGIDSQSETQEELWHPPDASLCEEMVVPVALDETHRITMRLVRWNGQLVDWAVTWSMKDADGKFREKICIDCGHGFVHRHDGKHRRETAVVIRPIRTQADVQQSFQPSYDEVYDAYISFAEQQVEK
;
A
#
# COMPACT_ATOMS: atom_id res chain seq x y z
N MET A 1 -0.47 52.69 23.20
CA MET A 1 -0.99 51.82 22.14
C MET A 1 0.18 51.54 21.22
N ASN A 2 0.95 50.50 21.57
CA ASN A 2 1.05 49.19 20.88
C ASN A 2 1.87 49.31 19.59
N GLU A 3 2.86 48.48 19.24
CA GLU A 3 3.52 47.28 19.76
C GLU A 3 4.80 47.12 18.88
N SER A 4 5.98 46.90 19.47
CA SER A 4 6.77 45.65 19.40
C SER A 4 7.37 45.27 18.02
N HIS A 5 8.72 45.22 17.97
CA HIS A 5 9.55 44.59 16.92
C HIS A 5 9.27 43.07 16.76
N PRO A 6 9.70 42.40 15.66
CA PRO A 6 11.05 41.78 15.68
C PRO A 6 11.84 41.81 14.35
N LEU A 7 13.17 41.80 14.52
CA LEU A 7 14.17 41.29 13.57
C LEU A 7 14.38 39.77 13.82
N ASP A 8 14.92 39.09 12.80
CA ASP A 8 15.59 37.78 12.82
C ASP A 8 14.75 36.51 13.07
N GLU A 9 14.74 35.59 12.09
CA GLU A 9 15.49 34.33 12.22
C GLU A 9 15.30 33.45 10.97
N ARG A 10 16.42 32.86 10.56
CA ARG A 10 16.53 31.78 9.60
C ARG A 10 15.69 30.59 10.05
N VAL A 11 14.77 30.12 9.21
CA VAL A 11 14.47 28.69 9.16
C VAL A 11 14.57 28.24 7.72
N SER A 12 15.77 27.76 7.38
CA SER A 12 16.00 26.82 6.30
C SER A 12 14.94 25.74 6.37
N ARG A 13 14.06 25.67 5.37
CA ARG A 13 13.22 24.48 5.19
C ARG A 13 14.13 23.34 4.76
N PRO A 14 13.98 22.14 5.35
CA PRO A 14 14.84 21.01 5.04
C PRO A 14 14.66 20.57 3.59
N ILE A 15 15.80 20.27 2.98
CA ILE A 15 15.99 19.53 1.74
C ILE A 15 15.40 18.13 1.90
N GLY A 16 14.79 17.61 0.84
CA GLY A 16 14.32 16.24 0.70
C GLY A 16 12.92 16.25 0.09
N ILE A 17 12.72 15.95 -1.18
CA ILE A 17 13.31 14.87 -1.94
C ILE A 17 13.68 15.43 -3.31
N ASP A 18 14.96 15.35 -3.68
CA ASP A 18 15.36 15.30 -5.08
C ASP A 18 14.52 14.20 -5.73
N SER A 19 13.52 14.60 -6.51
CA SER A 19 12.97 13.76 -7.56
C SER A 19 14.10 13.57 -8.57
N GLN A 20 15.07 12.73 -8.22
CA GLN A 20 15.80 12.02 -9.24
C GLN A 20 14.72 11.30 -10.03
N SER A 21 14.52 11.80 -11.24
CA SER A 21 13.85 11.11 -12.31
C SER A 21 14.59 9.79 -12.52
N GLU A 22 14.32 8.79 -11.68
CA GLU A 22 14.61 7.41 -12.01
C GLU A 22 13.82 7.17 -13.29
N THR A 23 14.56 7.14 -14.40
CA THR A 23 13.99 6.86 -15.71
C THR A 23 13.28 5.53 -15.60
N GLN A 24 11.99 5.52 -15.97
CA GLN A 24 11.10 4.36 -15.89
C GLN A 24 11.71 3.06 -16.45
N GLU A 25 12.73 3.18 -17.31
CA GLU A 25 13.52 2.10 -17.92
C GLU A 25 14.28 1.19 -16.92
N GLU A 26 14.52 1.61 -15.68
CA GLU A 26 15.18 0.76 -14.66
C GLU A 26 14.21 -0.03 -13.78
N LEU A 27 12.91 0.22 -13.90
CA LEU A 27 11.91 -0.45 -13.08
C LEU A 27 11.49 -1.78 -13.70
N TRP A 28 11.17 -2.72 -12.83
CA TRP A 28 10.65 -3.99 -13.28
C TRP A 28 9.22 -3.85 -13.79
N HIS A 29 8.94 -4.48 -14.92
CA HIS A 29 7.63 -4.52 -15.53
C HIS A 29 7.11 -5.96 -15.59
N PRO A 30 5.84 -6.20 -15.24
CA PRO A 30 5.24 -7.50 -15.42
C PRO A 30 5.15 -7.86 -16.90
N PRO A 31 5.06 -9.16 -17.22
CA PRO A 31 4.62 -9.64 -18.52
C PRO A 31 3.27 -9.03 -18.93
N ASP A 32 2.94 -9.13 -20.21
CA ASP A 32 1.62 -8.74 -20.70
C ASP A 32 0.52 -9.44 -19.90
N ALA A 33 -0.47 -8.68 -19.42
CA ALA A 33 -1.53 -9.18 -18.57
C ALA A 33 -2.32 -10.34 -19.21
N SER A 34 -2.39 -10.39 -20.55
CA SER A 34 -3.04 -11.49 -21.29
C SER A 34 -2.33 -12.83 -21.16
N LEU A 35 -1.07 -12.84 -20.72
CA LEU A 35 -0.27 -14.04 -20.46
C LEU A 35 -0.33 -14.48 -19.00
N CYS A 36 -0.98 -13.69 -18.14
CA CYS A 36 -0.97 -13.88 -16.70
C CYS A 36 -2.27 -14.52 -16.20
N GLU A 37 -2.15 -15.27 -15.11
CA GLU A 37 -3.26 -15.86 -14.39
C GLU A 37 -3.56 -15.03 -13.13
N GLU A 38 -4.78 -14.52 -13.02
CA GLU A 38 -5.23 -13.81 -11.81
C GLU A 38 -6.04 -14.74 -10.90
N MET A 39 -5.75 -14.67 -9.60
CA MET A 39 -6.47 -15.36 -8.54
C MET A 39 -6.80 -14.37 -7.42
N VAL A 40 -8.01 -14.46 -6.88
CA VAL A 40 -8.43 -13.69 -5.70
C VAL A 40 -8.73 -14.64 -4.55
N VAL A 41 -8.02 -14.46 -3.44
CA VAL A 41 -8.11 -15.30 -2.24
C VAL A 41 -8.63 -14.46 -1.07
N PRO A 42 -9.90 -14.60 -0.68
CA PRO A 42 -10.42 -13.99 0.53
C PRO A 42 -10.04 -14.83 1.77
N VAL A 43 -9.57 -14.17 2.81
CA VAL A 43 -9.31 -14.71 4.14
C VAL A 43 -10.25 -14.00 5.11
N ALA A 44 -11.24 -14.73 5.62
CA ALA A 44 -12.10 -14.21 6.68
C ALA A 44 -11.29 -14.10 7.97
N LEU A 45 -11.34 -12.94 8.61
CA LEU A 45 -10.72 -12.72 9.92
C LEU A 45 -11.76 -12.93 11.03
N ASP A 46 -12.95 -12.37 10.81
CA ASP A 46 -14.17 -12.57 11.60
C ASP A 46 -15.42 -12.30 10.74
N GLU A 47 -16.59 -12.08 11.36
CA GLU A 47 -17.85 -11.82 10.67
C GLU A 47 -17.90 -10.46 9.93
N THR A 48 -17.12 -9.48 10.35
CA THR A 48 -17.13 -8.10 9.83
C THR A 48 -15.82 -7.73 9.14
N HIS A 49 -14.75 -8.50 9.27
CA HIS A 49 -13.41 -8.23 8.75
C HIS A 49 -12.91 -9.34 7.82
N ARG A 50 -12.22 -8.94 6.75
CA ARG A 50 -11.52 -9.87 5.85
C ARG A 50 -10.27 -9.24 5.26
N ILE A 51 -9.29 -10.08 4.96
CA ILE A 51 -8.20 -9.75 4.03
C ILE A 51 -8.52 -10.38 2.67
N THR A 52 -8.25 -9.66 1.59
CA THR A 52 -8.36 -10.17 0.22
C THR A 52 -7.01 -10.03 -0.44
N MET A 53 -6.51 -11.13 -1.00
CA MET A 53 -5.26 -11.15 -1.77
C MET A 53 -5.63 -11.33 -3.25
N ARG A 54 -5.33 -10.34 -4.09
CA ARG A 54 -5.27 -10.51 -5.54
C ARG A 54 -3.85 -10.91 -5.89
N LEU A 55 -3.68 -12.03 -6.59
CA LEU A 55 -2.40 -12.59 -6.97
C LEU A 55 -2.39 -12.77 -8.49
N VAL A 56 -1.38 -12.22 -9.15
CA VAL A 56 -1.17 -12.38 -10.60
C VAL A 56 0.09 -13.19 -10.81
N ARG A 57 -0.01 -14.27 -11.58
CA ARG A 57 1.09 -15.18 -11.84
C ARG A 57 1.40 -15.30 -13.31
N TRP A 58 2.67 -15.47 -13.62
CA TRP A 58 3.17 -15.82 -14.95
C TRP A 58 4.22 -16.91 -14.82
N ASN A 59 4.08 -18.01 -15.56
CA ASN A 59 4.95 -19.18 -15.47
C ASN A 59 5.20 -19.66 -14.02
N GLY A 60 4.14 -19.65 -13.21
CA GLY A 60 4.18 -20.04 -11.79
C GLY A 60 4.76 -18.99 -10.83
N GLN A 61 5.37 -17.92 -11.33
CA GLN A 61 5.96 -16.85 -10.52
C GLN A 61 4.94 -15.74 -10.24
N LEU A 62 4.98 -15.17 -9.03
CA LEU A 62 4.14 -14.01 -8.67
C LEU A 62 4.72 -12.74 -9.31
N VAL A 63 3.94 -12.08 -10.16
CA VAL A 63 4.37 -10.91 -10.96
C VAL A 63 3.64 -9.63 -10.54
N ASP A 64 2.46 -9.74 -9.94
CA ASP A 64 1.72 -8.60 -9.40
C ASP A 64 0.82 -9.13 -8.27
N TRP A 65 0.51 -8.27 -7.30
CA TRP A 65 -0.37 -8.59 -6.20
C TRP A 65 -0.99 -7.34 -5.57
N ALA A 66 -2.10 -7.53 -4.87
CA ALA A 66 -2.68 -6.57 -3.96
C ALA A 66 -3.18 -7.29 -2.70
N VAL A 67 -2.88 -6.74 -1.52
CA VAL A 67 -3.37 -7.23 -0.24
C VAL A 67 -4.22 -6.14 0.40
N THR A 68 -5.48 -6.47 0.67
CA THR A 68 -6.48 -5.50 1.09
C THR A 68 -7.19 -5.97 2.34
N TRP A 69 -7.13 -5.20 3.43
CA TRP A 69 -8.04 -5.40 4.56
C TRP A 69 -9.30 -4.54 4.36
N SER A 70 -10.45 -5.19 4.53
CA SER A 70 -11.77 -4.56 4.46
C SER A 70 -12.61 -4.87 5.68
N MET A 71 -13.49 -3.93 6.04
CA MET A 71 -14.47 -4.06 7.13
C MET A 71 -15.88 -3.83 6.59
N LYS A 72 -16.87 -4.60 7.04
CA LYS A 72 -18.29 -4.39 6.73
C LYS A 72 -18.76 -3.05 7.29
N ASP A 73 -19.44 -2.27 6.45
CA ASP A 73 -20.18 -1.07 6.86
C ASP A 73 -21.59 -1.42 7.40
N ALA A 74 -22.36 -0.41 7.78
CA ALA A 74 -23.72 -0.56 8.29
C ALA A 74 -24.68 -1.20 7.27
N ASP A 75 -24.37 -1.13 5.97
CA ASP A 75 -25.13 -1.78 4.89
C ASP A 75 -24.66 -3.22 4.64
N GLY A 76 -23.74 -3.74 5.45
CA GLY A 76 -23.14 -5.06 5.31
C GLY A 76 -22.11 -5.18 4.18
N LYS A 77 -21.72 -4.06 3.55
CA LYS A 77 -20.76 -4.04 2.43
C LYS A 77 -19.35 -3.89 2.95
N PHE A 78 -18.43 -4.71 2.45
CA PHE A 78 -17.02 -4.56 2.76
C PHE A 78 -16.46 -3.26 2.16
N ARG A 79 -15.87 -2.43 3.02
CA ARG A 79 -15.15 -1.21 2.68
C ARG A 79 -13.69 -1.36 3.02
N GLU A 80 -12.84 -1.01 2.07
CA GLU A 80 -11.40 -0.99 2.22
C GLU A 80 -10.98 -0.06 3.37
N LYS A 81 -10.03 -0.55 4.16
CA LYS A 81 -9.38 0.19 5.25
C LYS A 81 -7.92 0.44 4.93
N ILE A 82 -7.26 -0.58 4.39
CA ILE A 82 -5.89 -0.49 3.89
C ILE A 82 -5.74 -1.40 2.68
N CYS A 83 -4.97 -0.97 1.70
CA CYS A 83 -4.50 -1.79 0.59
C CYS A 83 -3.01 -1.54 0.39
N ILE A 84 -2.24 -2.62 0.25
CA ILE A 84 -0.87 -2.56 -0.22
C ILE A 84 -0.80 -3.37 -1.51
N ASP A 85 -0.32 -2.76 -2.59
CA ASP A 85 -0.25 -3.38 -3.92
C ASP A 85 1.12 -3.18 -4.57
N CYS A 86 1.44 -4.08 -5.51
CA CYS A 86 2.67 -4.04 -6.30
C CYS A 86 2.31 -3.79 -7.76
N GLY A 87 2.47 -2.56 -8.23
CA GLY A 87 2.10 -2.19 -9.59
C GLY A 87 3.00 -1.08 -10.13
N HIS A 88 3.12 -0.99 -11.46
CA HIS A 88 3.89 0.07 -12.13
C HIS A 88 5.36 0.20 -11.67
N GLY A 89 5.97 -0.90 -11.22
CA GLY A 89 7.36 -0.89 -10.73
C GLY A 89 7.52 -0.39 -9.29
N PHE A 90 6.44 -0.30 -8.51
CA PHE A 90 6.49 0.14 -7.11
C PHE A 90 5.55 -0.66 -6.23
N VAL A 91 5.84 -0.67 -4.93
CA VAL A 91 4.88 -1.03 -3.88
C VAL A 91 4.21 0.25 -3.39
N HIS A 92 2.88 0.27 -3.38
CA HIS A 92 2.11 1.39 -2.85
C HIS A 92 1.28 0.97 -1.65
N ARG A 93 1.04 1.93 -0.75
CA ARG A 93 0.08 1.82 0.34
C ARG A 93 -1.04 2.82 0.14
N HIS A 94 -2.26 2.35 0.33
CA HIS A 94 -3.48 3.12 0.33
C HIS A 94 -4.15 2.96 1.69
N ASP A 95 -4.33 4.06 2.43
CA ASP A 95 -5.16 4.07 3.63
C ASP A 95 -6.57 4.57 3.25
N GLY A 96 -7.56 3.69 3.37
CA GLY A 96 -8.96 3.98 3.05
C GLY A 96 -9.36 3.57 1.63
N LYS A 97 -9.84 4.51 0.80
CA LYS A 97 -10.24 4.18 -0.58
C LYS A 97 -8.99 4.09 -1.46
N HIS A 98 -8.88 3.04 -2.27
CA HIS A 98 -7.89 2.88 -3.34
C HIS A 98 -7.93 4.01 -4.39
N ARG A 99 -7.46 5.20 -4.02
CA ARG A 99 -7.30 6.37 -4.90
C ARG A 99 -5.81 6.55 -5.17
N ARG A 100 -5.46 6.69 -6.44
CA ARG A 100 -4.07 6.87 -6.90
C ARG A 100 -3.39 8.10 -6.30
N GLU A 101 -4.18 9.14 -5.98
CA GLU A 101 -3.71 10.41 -5.40
C GLU A 101 -3.35 10.31 -3.91
N THR A 102 -3.85 9.28 -3.20
CA THR A 102 -3.59 9.08 -1.77
C THR A 102 -2.61 7.92 -1.52
N ALA A 103 -2.01 7.41 -2.59
CA ALA A 103 -1.06 6.31 -2.51
C ALA A 103 0.28 6.81 -2.00
N VAL A 104 0.85 6.13 -1.01
CA VAL A 104 2.23 6.34 -0.56
C VAL A 104 3.10 5.28 -1.23
N VAL A 105 4.10 5.70 -1.99
CA VAL A 105 5.12 4.79 -2.52
C VAL A 105 5.97 4.29 -1.35
N ILE A 106 5.96 2.99 -1.10
CA ILE A 106 6.77 2.35 -0.05
C ILE A 106 8.18 2.09 -0.56
N ARG A 107 8.30 1.51 -1.76
CA ARG A 107 9.59 1.14 -2.38
C ARG A 107 9.47 0.93 -3.89
N PRO A 108 10.54 1.13 -4.66
CA PRO A 108 10.62 0.67 -6.05
C PRO A 108 10.79 -0.86 -6.12
N ILE A 109 10.37 -1.44 -7.24
CA ILE A 109 10.59 -2.82 -7.66
C ILE A 109 11.51 -2.75 -8.89
N ARG A 110 12.72 -3.29 -8.77
CA ARG A 110 13.72 -3.31 -9.85
C ARG A 110 13.91 -4.71 -10.42
N THR A 111 13.46 -5.74 -9.71
CA THR A 111 13.57 -7.14 -10.16
C THR A 111 12.32 -7.97 -9.86
N GLN A 112 12.18 -9.09 -10.56
CA GLN A 112 11.18 -10.13 -10.26
C GLN A 112 11.32 -10.71 -8.85
N ALA A 113 12.54 -10.68 -8.26
CA ALA A 113 12.74 -11.11 -6.89
C ALA A 113 12.12 -10.11 -5.90
N ASP A 114 12.21 -8.81 -6.19
CA ASP A 114 11.64 -7.76 -5.35
C ASP A 114 10.13 -7.89 -5.22
N VAL A 115 9.44 -8.26 -6.30
CA VAL A 115 7.99 -8.54 -6.29
C VAL A 115 7.64 -9.62 -5.26
N GLN A 116 8.37 -10.74 -5.29
CA GLN A 116 8.12 -11.89 -4.41
C GLN A 116 8.51 -11.58 -2.96
N GLN A 117 9.66 -10.94 -2.75
CA GLN A 117 10.15 -10.60 -1.41
C GLN A 117 9.29 -9.53 -0.74
N SER A 118 8.60 -8.70 -1.52
CA SER A 118 7.73 -7.65 -0.98
C SER A 118 6.35 -8.13 -0.58
N PHE A 119 5.89 -9.28 -1.09
CA PHE A 119 4.54 -9.77 -0.81
C PHE A 119 4.29 -10.07 0.68
N GLN A 120 5.14 -10.90 1.30
CA GLN A 120 4.91 -11.32 2.70
C GLN A 120 4.95 -10.14 3.67
N PRO A 121 5.94 -9.23 3.64
CA PRO A 121 5.94 -8.05 4.49
C PRO A 121 4.70 -7.16 4.32
N SER A 122 4.17 -7.05 3.09
CA SER A 122 2.95 -6.29 2.83
C SER A 122 1.70 -6.99 3.35
N TYR A 123 1.65 -8.32 3.33
CA TYR A 123 0.61 -9.07 4.02
C TYR A 123 0.67 -8.85 5.53
N ASP A 124 1.85 -8.99 6.12
CA ASP A 124 2.08 -8.81 7.56
C ASP A 124 1.65 -7.41 7.99
N GLU A 125 2.03 -6.36 7.25
CA GLU A 125 1.63 -4.97 7.54
C GLU A 125 0.10 -4.77 7.50
N VAL A 126 -0.58 -5.36 6.52
CA VAL A 126 -2.05 -5.30 6.43
C VAL A 126 -2.71 -6.07 7.59
N TYR A 127 -2.14 -7.20 7.97
CA TYR A 127 -2.64 -8.00 9.09
C TYR A 127 -2.41 -7.30 10.44
N ASP A 128 -1.24 -6.73 10.67
CA ASP A 128 -0.89 -5.96 11.87
C ASP A 128 -1.79 -4.72 12.02
N ALA A 129 -2.16 -4.07 10.92
CA ALA A 129 -3.12 -2.98 10.92
C ALA A 129 -4.51 -3.42 11.40
N TYR A 130 -4.94 -4.63 11.01
CA TYR A 130 -6.17 -5.22 11.52
C TYR A 130 -6.07 -5.54 13.02
N ILE A 131 -4.99 -6.19 13.47
CA ILE A 131 -4.79 -6.53 14.89
C ILE A 131 -4.80 -5.27 15.75
N SER A 132 -4.05 -4.25 15.35
CA SER A 132 -3.99 -2.95 16.03
C SER A 132 -5.38 -2.29 16.15
N PHE A 133 -6.20 -2.40 15.10
CA PHE A 133 -7.58 -1.92 15.14
C PHE A 133 -8.44 -2.74 16.11
N ALA A 134 -8.34 -4.07 16.07
CA ALA A 134 -9.13 -4.95 16.91
C ALA A 134 -8.84 -4.72 18.40
N GLU A 135 -7.57 -4.57 18.78
CA GLU A 135 -7.15 -4.26 20.15
C GLU A 135 -7.77 -2.95 20.66
N GLN A 136 -7.79 -1.91 19.83
CA GLN A 136 -8.39 -0.60 20.19
C GLN A 136 -9.92 -0.64 20.35
N GLN A 137 -10.61 -1.64 19.81
CA GLN A 137 -12.05 -1.81 20.01
C GLN A 137 -12.38 -2.54 21.32
N VAL A 138 -11.46 -3.36 21.84
CA VAL A 138 -11.63 -4.11 23.10
C VAL A 138 -11.43 -3.20 24.31
N GLU A 139 -10.61 -2.16 24.18
CA GLU A 139 -10.34 -1.20 25.27
C GLU A 139 -11.45 -0.13 25.46
N LYS A 140 -12.53 -0.18 24.67
CA LYS A 140 -13.65 0.78 24.71
C LYS A 140 -14.92 0.14 25.25
#